data_AF-A0AAV4TG68-F1
#
_entry.id   AF-A0AAV4TG68-F1
#
_cell.length_a   1.000
_cell.length_b   1.000
_cell.length_c   1.000
_cell.angle_alpha   90.00
_cell.angle_beta   90.00
_cell.angle_gamma   90.00
#
_symmetry.space_group_name_H-M   'P 1'
#
loop_
_entity.id
_entity.type
_entity.pdbx_description
1 polymer ?
#
loop_
_entity_poly.entity_id
_entity_poly.type
_entity_poly.pdbx_seq_one_letter_code
_entity_poly.pdbx_strand_id
1 'polypeptide(L)'
;MDDEPEKTGPDFEKIGLFREDGVPGVHSTKIAFNEDSKKGKQMMTNCTRSKTSAQDGYFEPTFNRLFEGEGYMDMIRLRRTRRLEQATKNLAETFIYSNPPKNRKYLLLIRFY
;
A
#
# COMPACT_ATOMS: atom_id res chain seq x y z
N MET A 1 -94.83 27.39 -12.79
CA MET A 1 -94.34 26.58 -11.66
C MET A 1 -94.27 25.20 -12.25
N ASP A 2 -93.11 24.89 -12.82
CA ASP A 2 -92.98 23.70 -13.65
C ASP A 2 -92.58 22.56 -12.73
N ASP A 3 -93.46 21.56 -12.62
CA ASP A 3 -93.27 20.37 -11.80
C ASP A 3 -92.20 19.49 -12.46
N GLU A 4 -91.03 19.40 -11.82
CA GLU A 4 -89.96 18.47 -12.20
C GLU A 4 -90.46 17.02 -12.07
N PRO A 5 -90.21 16.13 -13.06
CA PRO A 5 -90.69 14.76 -13.00
C PRO A 5 -89.99 13.98 -11.87
N GLU A 6 -90.79 13.27 -11.05
CA GLU A 6 -90.28 12.39 -9.99
C GLU A 6 -89.31 11.35 -10.56
N LYS A 7 -88.07 11.40 -10.07
CA LYS A 7 -86.98 10.52 -10.50
C LYS A 7 -87.28 9.06 -10.08
N THR A 8 -87.71 8.26 -11.04
CA THR A 8 -88.05 6.84 -10.84
C THR A 8 -86.79 5.98 -10.95
N GLY A 9 -86.05 5.88 -9.85
CA GLY A 9 -84.87 5.01 -9.69
C GLY A 9 -84.89 4.29 -8.34
N PRO A 10 -84.00 3.30 -8.13
CA PRO A 10 -83.87 2.60 -6.85
C PRO A 10 -83.60 3.61 -5.72
N ASP A 11 -84.11 3.31 -4.52
CA ASP A 11 -84.24 4.26 -3.40
C ASP A 11 -82.94 5.01 -3.04
N PHE A 12 -81.81 4.37 -3.28
CA PHE A 12 -80.46 4.92 -3.10
C PHE A 12 -80.16 6.16 -3.97
N GLU A 13 -80.77 6.30 -5.14
CA GLU A 13 -80.62 7.48 -6.01
C GLU A 13 -81.48 8.68 -5.55
N LYS A 14 -82.52 8.43 -4.75
CA LYS A 14 -83.44 9.46 -4.25
C LYS A 14 -82.88 10.19 -3.02
N ILE A 15 -82.06 9.52 -2.22
CA ILE A 15 -81.46 10.07 -0.99
C ILE A 15 -80.17 10.86 -1.30
N GLY A 16 -79.64 10.75 -2.53
CA GLY A 16 -78.43 11.46 -2.96
C GLY A 16 -77.14 10.97 -2.28
N LEU A 17 -77.15 9.80 -1.65
CA LEU A 17 -76.06 9.30 -0.80
C LEU A 17 -74.98 8.51 -1.54
N PHE A 18 -75.23 8.11 -2.79
CA PHE A 18 -74.31 7.26 -3.56
C PHE A 18 -73.76 8.02 -4.76
N ARG A 19 -72.77 8.87 -4.50
CA ARG A 19 -71.66 8.98 -5.43
C ARG A 19 -70.57 8.05 -4.91
N GLU A 20 -69.98 7.28 -5.81
CA GLU A 20 -68.77 6.54 -5.51
C GLU A 20 -67.67 7.59 -5.30
N ASP A 21 -67.58 8.13 -4.09
CA ASP A 21 -66.52 9.03 -3.70
C ASP A 21 -65.25 8.18 -3.70
N GLY A 22 -64.54 8.22 -4.84
CA GLY A 22 -63.33 7.46 -5.06
C GLY A 22 -62.42 7.59 -3.84
N VAL A 23 -62.05 6.44 -3.27
CA VAL A 23 -61.22 6.31 -2.07
C VAL A 23 -60.13 7.39 -2.10
N PRO A 24 -59.99 8.22 -1.05
CA PRO A 24 -59.05 9.34 -1.08
C PRO A 24 -57.65 8.81 -1.38
N GLY A 25 -57.20 9.14 -2.60
CA GLY A 25 -55.85 8.97 -3.10
C GLY A 25 -55.35 7.53 -3.06
N VAL A 26 -55.49 6.81 -4.18
CA VAL A 26 -54.39 5.94 -4.59
C VAL A 26 -53.15 6.83 -4.60
N HIS A 27 -52.35 6.78 -3.54
CA HIS A 27 -51.13 7.56 -3.45
C HIS A 27 -50.33 7.17 -4.69
N SER A 28 -50.19 8.13 -5.62
CA SER A 28 -49.21 7.99 -6.69
C SER A 28 -47.92 7.61 -6.00
N THR A 29 -47.44 6.38 -6.23
CA THR A 29 -46.21 5.84 -5.61
C THR A 29 -44.96 6.61 -6.03
N LYS A 30 -45.13 7.66 -6.82
CA LYS A 30 -44.10 8.54 -7.35
C LYS A 30 -44.11 9.88 -6.61
N ILE A 31 -43.92 9.84 -5.28
CA ILE A 31 -43.45 11.03 -4.58
C ILE A 31 -41.99 11.20 -5.00
N ALA A 32 -41.75 12.05 -5.98
CA ALA A 32 -40.41 12.29 -6.50
C ALA A 32 -39.64 13.21 -5.54
N PHE A 33 -39.09 12.63 -4.49
CA PHE A 33 -38.23 13.34 -3.56
C PHE A 33 -36.79 13.43 -4.11
N ASN A 34 -36.24 14.64 -4.11
CA ASN A 34 -34.85 14.94 -4.45
C ASN A 34 -34.40 14.37 -5.81
N GLU A 35 -35.07 14.78 -6.89
CA GLU A 35 -34.73 14.34 -8.25
C GLU A 35 -33.30 14.70 -8.68
N ASP A 36 -32.73 15.76 -8.12
CA ASP A 36 -31.38 16.23 -8.45
C ASP A 36 -30.31 15.23 -7.98
N SER A 37 -30.54 14.50 -6.89
CA SER A 37 -29.64 13.41 -6.45
C SER A 37 -29.52 12.26 -7.46
N LYS A 38 -30.51 12.10 -8.34
CA LYS A 38 -30.50 11.10 -9.41
C LYS A 38 -29.74 11.59 -10.65
N LYS A 39 -29.48 12.89 -10.75
CA LYS A 39 -28.86 13.55 -11.89
C LYS A 39 -27.48 14.09 -11.48
N GLY A 40 -26.45 13.27 -11.64
CA GLY A 40 -25.09 13.72 -11.33
C GLY A 40 -24.05 12.61 -11.28
N LYS A 41 -22.78 13.01 -11.17
CA LYS A 41 -21.68 12.07 -10.96
C LYS A 41 -21.67 11.66 -9.48
N GLN A 42 -21.85 10.36 -9.24
CA GLN A 42 -21.78 9.80 -7.90
C GLN A 42 -20.32 9.65 -7.44
N MET A 43 -20.13 9.61 -6.12
CA MET A 43 -18.83 9.32 -5.53
C MET A 43 -18.39 7.92 -5.96
N MET A 44 -17.20 7.82 -6.53
CA MET A 44 -16.63 6.53 -6.90
C MET A 44 -16.04 5.88 -5.65
N THR A 45 -16.54 4.71 -5.29
CA THR A 45 -15.89 3.86 -4.30
C THR A 45 -14.86 2.99 -5.01
N ASN A 46 -13.63 2.99 -4.50
CA ASN A 46 -12.60 2.12 -5.04
C ASN A 46 -12.90 0.67 -4.59
N CYS A 47 -12.94 -0.25 -5.54
CA CYS A 47 -13.05 -1.69 -5.25
C CYS A 47 -11.71 -2.21 -4.69
N THR A 48 -11.75 -3.18 -3.79
CA THR A 48 -10.55 -3.83 -3.25
C THR A 48 -9.87 -4.69 -4.32
N ARG A 49 -8.59 -4.42 -4.59
CA ARG A 49 -7.79 -5.23 -5.52
C ARG A 49 -7.24 -6.46 -4.78
N SER A 50 -7.80 -7.64 -5.04
CA SER A 50 -7.48 -8.86 -4.30
C SER A 50 -6.32 -9.70 -4.87
N LYS A 51 -5.87 -9.43 -6.12
CA LYS A 51 -4.93 -10.32 -6.83
C LYS A 51 -3.95 -9.57 -7.74
N THR A 52 -3.17 -8.64 -7.20
CA THR A 52 -2.10 -8.01 -8.00
C THR A 52 -0.93 -7.65 -7.09
N SER A 53 0.30 -7.93 -7.54
CA SER A 53 1.55 -7.48 -6.91
C SER A 53 1.87 -6.00 -7.16
N ALA A 54 0.94 -5.26 -7.77
CA ALA A 54 1.10 -3.84 -8.07
C ALA A 54 0.89 -3.01 -6.79
N GLN A 55 1.65 -1.91 -6.68
CA GLN A 55 1.63 -1.04 -5.50
C GLN A 55 0.24 -0.48 -5.18
N ASP A 56 -0.61 -0.33 -6.19
CA ASP A 56 -2.00 0.14 -6.09
C ASP A 56 -2.89 -0.66 -5.11
N GLY A 57 -2.47 -1.85 -4.67
CA GLY A 57 -3.17 -2.66 -3.67
C GLY A 57 -2.71 -2.45 -2.22
N TYR A 58 -1.60 -1.76 -1.99
CA TYR A 58 -1.04 -1.51 -0.67
C TYR A 58 -1.36 -0.09 -0.19
N PHE A 59 -1.43 0.10 1.13
CA PHE A 59 -1.67 1.43 1.72
C PHE A 59 -0.48 2.37 1.56
N GLU A 60 0.74 1.81 1.59
CA GLU A 60 1.96 2.57 1.37
C GLU A 60 2.07 2.97 -0.11
N PRO A 61 2.57 4.17 -0.44
CA PRO A 61 2.73 4.61 -1.82
C PRO A 61 3.90 3.91 -2.52
N THR A 62 4.86 3.37 -1.77
CA THR A 62 6.05 2.71 -2.31
C THR A 62 6.35 1.41 -1.55
N PHE A 63 6.85 0.41 -2.28
CA PHE A 63 7.37 -0.81 -1.68
C PHE A 63 8.81 -0.60 -1.23
N ASN A 64 9.03 -0.56 0.08
CA ASN A 64 10.38 -0.43 0.65
C ASN A 64 11.08 -1.79 0.61
N ARG A 65 12.15 -1.95 -0.18
CA ARG A 65 12.97 -3.15 -0.16
C ARG A 65 14.04 -3.03 0.92
N LEU A 66 14.21 -4.07 1.71
CA LEU A 66 15.22 -4.12 2.78
C LEU A 66 16.67 -4.01 2.26
N PHE A 67 16.94 -4.46 1.03
CA PHE A 67 18.29 -4.52 0.45
C PHE A 67 18.50 -3.51 -0.69
N GLU A 68 17.70 -2.44 -0.73
CA GLU A 68 17.93 -1.35 -1.69
C GLU A 68 19.18 -0.56 -1.32
N GLY A 69 20.16 -0.52 -2.23
CA GLY A 69 21.43 0.18 -2.01
C GLY A 69 22.54 -0.64 -1.33
N GLU A 70 22.24 -1.87 -0.89
CA GLU A 70 23.27 -2.78 -0.41
C GLU A 70 23.91 -3.53 -1.58
N GLY A 71 25.25 -3.47 -1.67
CA GLY A 71 25.99 -4.32 -2.61
C GLY A 71 25.91 -5.78 -2.16
N TYR A 72 25.42 -6.67 -3.02
CA TYR A 72 25.40 -8.10 -2.74
C TYR A 72 26.83 -8.59 -2.44
N MET A 73 27.09 -8.93 -1.18
CA MET A 73 28.39 -9.38 -0.69
C MET A 73 28.38 -10.89 -0.49
N ASP A 74 29.04 -11.63 -1.37
CA ASP A 74 29.24 -13.07 -1.18
C ASP A 74 30.28 -13.32 -0.07
N MET A 75 29.79 -13.81 1.08
CA MET A 75 30.60 -14.18 2.24
C MET A 75 31.67 -15.23 1.94
N ILE A 76 31.42 -16.14 0.98
CA ILE A 76 32.39 -17.17 0.58
C ILE A 76 33.54 -16.50 -0.16
N ARG A 77 33.23 -15.63 -1.12
CA ARG A 77 34.22 -14.82 -1.84
C ARG A 77 35.05 -13.95 -0.90
N LEU A 78 34.42 -13.30 0.09
CA LEU A 78 35.10 -12.47 1.08
C LEU A 78 36.06 -13.30 1.96
N ARG A 79 35.63 -14.47 2.43
CA ARG A 79 36.50 -15.37 3.22
C ARG A 79 37.69 -15.87 2.41
N ARG A 80 37.48 -16.19 1.12
CA ARG A 80 38.53 -16.66 0.22
C ARG A 80 39.58 -15.57 -0.04
N THR A 81 39.14 -14.36 -0.37
CA THR A 81 40.04 -13.21 -0.59
C THR A 81 40.85 -12.89 0.65
N ARG A 82 40.21 -12.83 1.83
CA ARG A 82 40.90 -12.62 3.10
C ARG A 82 41.95 -13.69 3.41
N ARG A 83 41.67 -14.96 3.11
CA ARG A 83 42.64 -16.05 3.27
C ARG A 83 43.84 -15.89 2.34
N LEU A 84 43.61 -15.51 1.08
CA LEU A 84 44.68 -15.28 0.11
C LEU A 84 45.57 -14.11 0.56
N GLU A 85 44.99 -12.99 0.99
CA GLU A 85 45.73 -11.84 1.53
C GLU A 85 46.55 -12.18 2.78
N GLN A 86 46.05 -13.07 3.65
CA GLN A 86 46.81 -13.56 4.79
C GLN A 86 47.95 -14.48 4.36
N ALA A 87 47.71 -15.35 3.39
CA ALA A 87 48.75 -16.22 2.85
C ALA A 87 49.88 -15.42 2.18
N THR A 88 49.56 -14.34 1.47
CA THR A 88 50.57 -13.46 0.86
C THR A 88 51.43 -12.75 1.89
N LYS A 89 50.88 -12.40 3.07
CA LYS A 89 51.67 -11.83 4.18
C LYS A 89 52.71 -12.81 4.72
N ASN A 90 52.43 -14.11 4.65
CA ASN A 90 53.33 -15.16 5.12
C ASN A 90 54.43 -15.50 4.11
N LEU A 91 54.29 -15.08 2.84
CA LEU A 91 55.31 -15.28 1.79
C LEU A 91 56.38 -14.19 1.76
N ALA A 92 56.12 -13.03 2.37
CA ALA A 92 57.16 -12.02 2.53
C ALA A 92 58.22 -12.57 3.48
N GLU A 93 59.47 -12.63 3.01
CA GLU A 93 60.62 -13.04 3.83
C GLU A 93 60.66 -12.24 5.15
N THR A 94 61.29 -12.83 6.17
CA THR A 94 61.52 -12.15 7.46
C THR A 94 62.03 -10.74 7.19
N PHE A 95 61.32 -9.73 7.67
CA PHE A 95 61.69 -8.33 7.47
C PHE A 95 63.14 -8.12 7.91
N ILE A 96 64.06 -8.00 6.94
CA ILE A 96 65.47 -7.75 7.22
C ILE A 96 65.63 -6.24 7.31
N TYR A 97 66.01 -5.75 8.50
CA TYR A 97 66.38 -4.34 8.66
C TYR A 97 67.50 -4.03 7.67
N SER A 98 67.36 -2.94 6.90
CA SER A 98 68.36 -2.50 5.93
C SER A 98 69.72 -2.15 6.54
N ASN A 99 69.81 -2.08 7.87
CA ASN A 99 71.05 -1.82 8.59
C ASN A 99 71.16 -2.70 9.85
N PRO A 100 71.92 -3.82 9.82
CA PRO A 100 72.17 -4.61 11.02
C PRO A 100 73.06 -3.84 12.01
N PRO A 101 72.84 -3.93 13.33
CA PRO A 101 73.67 -3.26 14.31
C PRO A 101 75.13 -3.74 14.21
N LYS A 102 76.05 -2.78 14.04
CA LYS A 102 77.49 -3.03 13.88
C LYS A 102 78.05 -3.64 15.17
N ASN A 103 78.33 -4.94 15.16
CA ASN A 103 78.96 -5.64 16.29
C ASN A 103 80.36 -5.05 16.56
N ARG A 104 80.47 -4.14 17.52
CA ARG A 104 81.76 -3.66 18.05
C ARG A 104 82.41 -4.80 18.85
N LYS A 105 83.22 -5.62 18.19
CA LYS A 105 84.19 -6.49 18.87
C LYS A 105 85.18 -5.57 19.58
N TYR A 106 85.04 -5.44 20.90
CA TYR A 106 86.00 -4.68 21.69
C TYR A 106 87.36 -5.37 21.61
N LEU A 107 88.32 -4.59 21.10
CA LEU A 107 89.75 -4.81 21.17
C LEU A 107 90.14 -4.91 22.66
N LEU A 108 90.22 -6.11 23.23
CA LEU A 108 91.00 -6.33 24.43
C LEU A 108 92.45 -6.58 23.99
N LEU A 109 93.17 -5.46 23.88
CA LEU A 109 94.62 -5.45 23.72
C LEU A 109 95.23 -6.04 25.00
N ILE A 110 95.74 -7.27 24.90
CA ILE A 110 96.76 -7.77 25.82
C ILE A 110 98.03 -6.96 25.50
N ARG A 111 98.40 -6.05 26.39
CA ARG A 111 99.78 -5.54 26.48
C ARG A 111 100.39 -6.12 27.74
N PHE A 112 101.33 -7.05 27.55
CA PHE A 112 102.34 -7.36 28.54
C PHE A 112 103.32 -6.19 28.60
N TYR A 113 103.44 -5.58 29.77
CA TYR A 113 104.66 -4.99 30.33
C TYR A 113 104.56 -5.07 31.85
#